data_AF-A0A9E2AGT8-F1
#
_entry.id   AF-A0A9E2AGT8-F1
#
_cell.length_a   1.000
_cell.length_b   1.000
_cell.length_c   1.000
_cell.angle_alpha   90.00
_cell.angle_beta   90.00
_cell.angle_gamma   90.00
#
_symmetry.space_group_name_H-M   'P 1'
#
loop_
_entity.id
_entity.type
_entity.pdbx_description
1 polymer ?
#
loop_
_entity_poly.entity_id
_entity_poly.type
_entity_poly.pdbx_seq_one_letter_code
_entity_poly.pdbx_strand_id
1 'polypeptide(L)'
;MKKYKNHIIGVIILLVGFGVGWMLKPSQASVDTQDHSEHSTDMSGDVESAGDEIWTCSMHPQIRQNEPGLCPICEMDLIPLDDSFSNDDPTVLQMSLEATKLAQIETT
;
A
#
# COMPACT_ATOMS: atom_id res chain seq x y z
N MET A 1 -8.29 6.51 -49.60
CA MET A 1 -6.86 6.43 -49.22
C MET A 1 -6.34 7.58 -48.35
N LYS A 2 -7.06 8.72 -48.19
CA LYS A 2 -6.58 9.83 -47.33
C LYS A 2 -6.87 9.64 -45.84
N LYS A 3 -7.93 8.91 -45.48
CA LYS A 3 -8.32 8.66 -44.08
C LYS A 3 -7.27 7.83 -43.33
N TYR A 4 -6.77 6.73 -43.93
CA TYR A 4 -5.77 5.88 -43.28
C TYR A 4 -4.44 6.61 -43.02
N LYS A 5 -4.05 7.56 -43.88
CA LYS A 5 -2.80 8.32 -43.73
C LYS A 5 -2.86 9.25 -42.51
N ASN A 6 -4.01 9.87 -42.25
CA ASN A 6 -4.21 10.71 -41.07
C ASN A 6 -4.24 9.89 -39.77
N HIS A 7 -4.83 8.69 -39.81
CA HIS A 7 -4.81 7.77 -38.66
C HIS A 7 -3.41 7.23 -38.38
N ILE A 8 -2.63 6.88 -39.41
CA ILE A 8 -1.24 6.41 -39.25
C ILE A 8 -0.36 7.52 -38.66
N ILE A 9 -0.52 8.77 -39.11
CA ILE A 9 0.23 9.91 -38.54
C ILE A 9 -0.11 10.11 -37.06
N GLY A 10 -1.40 10.00 -36.68
CA GLY A 10 -1.81 10.11 -35.28
C GLY A 10 -1.23 9.02 -34.38
N VAL A 11 -1.22 7.77 -34.86
CA VAL A 11 -0.65 6.64 -34.11
C VAL A 11 0.86 6.78 -33.94
N ILE A 12 1.57 7.26 -34.97
CA ILE A 12 3.03 7.49 -34.89
C ILE A 12 3.36 8.59 -33.87
N ILE A 13 2.61 9.70 -33.85
CA ILE A 13 2.83 10.78 -32.88
C ILE A 13 2.61 10.29 -31.45
N LEU A 14 1.59 9.46 -31.22
CA LEU A 14 1.29 8.90 -29.90
C LEU A 14 2.43 7.98 -29.43
N LEU A 15 2.89 7.07 -30.28
CA LEU A 15 3.98 6.15 -29.94
C LEU A 15 5.31 6.88 -29.70
N VAL A 16 5.62 7.91 -30.48
CA VAL A 16 6.83 8.72 -30.28
C VAL A 16 6.75 9.52 -28.98
N GLY A 17 5.61 10.14 -28.70
CA GLY A 17 5.40 10.87 -27.44
C GLY A 17 5.50 9.97 -26.21
N PHE A 18 4.93 8.77 -26.29
CA PHE A 18 5.03 7.77 -25.23
C PHE A 18 6.48 7.28 -25.04
N GLY A 19 7.22 7.02 -26.12
CA GLY A 19 8.62 6.63 -26.06
C GLY A 19 9.54 7.69 -25.46
N VAL A 20 9.33 8.97 -25.81
CA VAL A 20 10.09 10.10 -25.24
C VAL A 20 9.76 10.29 -23.76
N GLY A 21 8.48 10.19 -23.38
CA GLY A 21 8.05 10.27 -21.98
C GLY A 21 8.61 9.15 -21.10
N TRP A 22 8.74 7.93 -21.64
CA TRP A 22 9.33 6.81 -20.92
C TRP A 22 10.85 6.93 -20.76
N MET A 23 11.51 7.66 -21.65
CA MET A 23 12.98 7.87 -21.63
C MET A 23 13.42 9.06 -20.77
N LEU A 24 12.55 10.07 -20.57
CA LEU A 24 12.82 11.22 -19.68
C LEU A 24 12.30 10.99 -18.24
N LYS A 25 12.59 9.84 -17.62
CA LYS A 25 12.48 9.71 -16.15
C LYS A 25 13.48 10.68 -15.52
N PRO A 26 13.06 11.74 -14.79
CA PRO A 26 14.00 12.62 -14.12
C PRO A 26 14.72 11.79 -13.04
N SER A 27 16.04 11.67 -13.19
CA SER A 27 16.95 11.25 -12.12
C SER A 27 16.70 12.14 -10.92
N GLN A 28 16.18 11.58 -9.83
CA GLN A 28 15.88 12.29 -8.59
C GLN A 28 17.13 13.02 -8.10
N ALA A 29 17.11 14.35 -8.12
CA ALA A 29 18.03 15.16 -7.32
C ALA A 29 17.50 15.09 -5.87
N SER A 30 18.30 14.46 -5.01
CA SER A 30 18.06 14.34 -3.57
C SER A 30 17.87 15.71 -2.92
N VAL A 31 16.66 16.00 -2.45
CA VAL A 31 16.42 17.05 -1.44
C VAL A 31 16.66 16.41 -0.08
N ASP A 32 17.77 16.83 0.51
CA ASP A 32 18.25 16.46 1.84
C ASP A 32 17.31 17.03 2.91
N THR A 33 16.64 16.18 3.68
CA THR A 33 16.23 16.49 5.06
C THR A 33 16.20 15.18 5.84
N GLN A 34 17.31 14.96 6.51
CA GLN A 34 17.59 13.91 7.47
C GLN A 34 17.13 14.39 8.86
N ASP A 35 16.13 13.74 9.48
CA ASP A 35 16.20 13.40 10.91
C ASP A 35 15.15 12.36 11.36
N HIS A 36 15.63 11.41 12.16
CA HIS A 36 14.93 10.46 13.05
C HIS A 36 14.31 9.13 12.53
N SER A 37 15.18 8.11 12.51
CA SER A 37 15.08 6.84 13.27
C SER A 37 13.87 5.89 13.09
N GLU A 38 14.06 4.93 12.19
CA GLU A 38 13.93 3.47 12.39
C GLU A 38 12.63 2.88 12.98
N HIS A 39 11.64 2.67 12.11
CA HIS A 39 11.04 1.34 11.90
C HIS A 39 10.64 1.24 10.43
N SER A 40 11.55 0.76 9.59
CA SER A 40 11.30 0.48 8.19
C SER A 40 10.56 -0.84 8.06
N THR A 41 9.22 -0.81 8.08
CA THR A 41 8.46 -1.74 7.25
C THR A 41 8.42 -1.15 5.85
N ASP A 42 9.52 -1.37 5.13
CA ASP A 42 9.52 -1.39 3.69
C ASP A 42 8.48 -2.44 3.26
N MET A 43 7.43 -2.02 2.56
CA MET A 43 6.65 -2.88 1.67
C MET A 43 6.04 -1.95 0.60
N SER A 44 6.91 -1.44 -0.27
CA SER A 44 6.47 -1.09 -1.63
C SER A 44 6.31 -2.39 -2.41
N GLY A 45 5.26 -3.13 -2.08
CA GLY A 45 4.80 -4.27 -2.84
C GLY A 45 3.71 -3.81 -3.78
N ASP A 46 4.08 -3.34 -4.97
CA ASP A 46 3.21 -3.51 -6.13
C ASP A 46 3.13 -5.02 -6.39
N VAL A 47 2.28 -5.71 -5.64
CA VAL A 47 1.77 -7.02 -6.02
C VAL A 47 0.38 -6.74 -6.55
N GLU A 48 0.22 -6.86 -7.87
CA GLU A 48 -1.07 -7.25 -8.47
C GLU A 48 -1.50 -8.58 -7.83
N SER A 49 -2.06 -8.50 -6.63
CA SER A 49 -2.80 -9.58 -6.02
C SER A 49 -4.24 -9.37 -6.46
N ALA A 50 -4.65 -10.12 -7.47
CA ALA A 50 -6.06 -10.30 -7.79
C ALA A 50 -6.74 -11.17 -6.70
N GLY A 51 -6.60 -10.76 -5.44
CA GLY A 51 -7.35 -11.21 -4.29
C GLY A 51 -8.16 -10.02 -3.79
N ASP A 52 -9.34 -10.28 -3.21
CA ASP A 52 -10.21 -9.24 -2.67
C ASP A 52 -9.50 -8.53 -1.49
N GLU A 53 -8.75 -7.46 -1.78
CA GLU A 53 -8.08 -6.64 -0.76
C GLU A 53 -9.15 -5.86 0.02
N ILE A 54 -9.24 -6.10 1.31
CA ILE A 54 -10.21 -5.46 2.18
C ILE A 54 -9.56 -4.29 2.88
N TRP A 55 -10.15 -3.11 2.77
CA TRP A 55 -9.72 -1.85 3.37
C TRP A 55 -10.55 -1.55 4.62
N THR A 56 -9.90 -1.11 5.69
CA THR A 56 -10.54 -0.81 6.98
C THR A 56 -10.09 0.53 7.57
N CYS A 57 -10.91 1.11 8.46
CA CYS A 57 -10.53 2.31 9.20
C CYS A 57 -9.97 1.91 10.58
N SER A 58 -8.78 2.40 10.93
CA SER A 58 -8.14 2.13 12.23
C SER A 58 -8.97 2.58 13.44
N MET A 59 -9.76 3.66 13.28
CA MET A 59 -10.67 4.16 14.33
C MET A 59 -12.04 3.48 14.29
N HIS A 60 -12.47 2.99 13.12
CA HIS A 60 -13.78 2.37 12.92
C HIS A 60 -13.65 1.02 12.18
N PRO A 61 -13.21 -0.05 12.88
CA PRO A 61 -12.93 -1.34 12.24
C PRO A 61 -14.14 -2.05 11.61
N GLN A 62 -15.35 -1.54 11.89
CA GLN A 62 -16.60 -2.01 11.28
C GLN A 62 -16.73 -1.59 9.81
N ILE A 63 -15.98 -0.57 9.37
CA ILE A 63 -15.96 -0.13 7.98
C ILE A 63 -14.99 -1.04 7.21
N ARG A 64 -15.53 -1.92 6.37
CA ARG A 64 -14.77 -2.80 5.47
C ARG A 64 -15.18 -2.50 4.02
N GLN A 65 -14.23 -2.06 3.20
CA GLN A 65 -14.44 -1.71 1.80
C GLN A 65 -13.50 -2.53 0.91
N ASN A 66 -13.83 -2.71 -0.36
CA ASN A 66 -12.97 -3.44 -1.30
C ASN A 66 -12.03 -2.50 -2.07
N GLU A 67 -12.04 -1.21 -1.73
CA GLU A 67 -11.34 -0.16 -2.45
C GLU A 67 -10.72 0.82 -1.44
N PRO A 68 -9.58 1.45 -1.80
CA PRO A 68 -9.02 2.54 -1.01
C PRO A 68 -9.95 3.76 -1.04
N GLY A 69 -10.00 4.50 0.07
CA GLY A 69 -10.85 5.67 0.17
C GLY A 69 -10.84 6.30 1.56
N LEU A 70 -11.80 7.20 1.81
CA LEU A 70 -11.98 7.86 3.09
C LEU A 70 -13.06 7.15 3.92
N CYS A 71 -12.83 7.07 5.23
CA CYS A 71 -13.83 6.62 6.18
C CYS A 71 -15.02 7.59 6.24
N PRO A 72 -16.28 7.14 6.10
CA PRO A 72 -17.46 8.02 6.11
C PRO A 72 -17.80 8.59 7.50
N ILE A 73 -17.11 8.16 8.55
CA ILE A 73 -17.35 8.59 9.94
C ILE A 73 -16.35 9.67 10.37
N CYS A 74 -15.06 9.47 10.09
CA CYS A 74 -13.99 10.38 10.52
C CYS A 74 -13.19 11.00 9.38
N GLU A 75 -13.50 10.68 8.13
CA GLU A 75 -12.86 11.27 6.94
C GLU A 75 -11.34 11.06 6.91
N MET A 76 -10.84 10.01 7.58
CA MET A 76 -9.46 9.55 7.49
C MET A 76 -9.32 8.45 6.43
N ASP A 77 -8.12 8.32 5.88
CA ASP A 77 -7.80 7.28 4.88
C ASP A 77 -8.00 5.87 5.44
N LEU A 78 -8.58 5.01 4.63
CA LEU A 78 -8.66 3.58 4.88
C LEU A 78 -7.29 2.94 4.65
N ILE A 79 -7.01 1.90 5.43
CA ILE A 79 -5.78 1.11 5.37
C ILE A 79 -6.10 -0.32 4.92
N PRO A 80 -5.21 -0.97 4.15
CA PRO A 80 -5.43 -2.35 3.76
C PRO A 80 -5.37 -3.26 5.00
N LEU A 81 -6.28 -4.21 5.06
CA LEU A 81 -6.33 -5.22 6.11
C LEU A 81 -5.37 -6.33 5.72
N ASP A 82 -4.24 -6.41 6.42
CA ASP A 82 -3.32 -7.52 6.25
C ASP A 82 -3.80 -8.73 7.07
N ASP A 83 -4.15 -9.81 6.38
CA ASP A 83 -4.48 -11.10 6.99
C ASP A 83 -3.21 -11.97 7.24
N SER A 84 -2.00 -11.41 7.12
CA SER A 84 -0.72 -12.13 7.26
C SER A 84 -0.41 -12.69 8.65
N PHE A 85 -1.32 -12.55 9.63
CA PHE A 85 -1.22 -13.20 10.93
C PHE A 85 -1.58 -14.70 10.87
N SER A 86 -0.91 -15.43 9.98
CA SER A 86 -0.92 -16.89 9.92
C SER A 86 0.09 -17.46 10.93
N ASN A 87 -0.20 -17.33 12.23
CA ASN A 87 0.38 -18.21 13.24
C ASN A 87 -0.64 -19.34 13.49
N ASP A 88 -0.19 -20.59 13.53
CA ASP A 88 -1.00 -21.82 13.42
C ASP A 88 -2.17 -22.02 14.43
N ASP A 89 -2.49 -21.05 15.28
CA ASP A 89 -3.73 -21.04 16.07
C ASP A 89 -4.09 -19.59 16.48
N PRO A 90 -5.22 -19.02 16.02
CA PRO A 90 -5.63 -17.64 16.37
C PRO A 90 -5.96 -17.47 17.87
N THR A 91 -5.99 -18.56 18.63
CA THR A 91 -6.29 -18.59 20.07
C THR A 91 -5.03 -18.52 20.94
N VAL A 92 -3.84 -18.69 20.34
CA VAL A 92 -2.58 -18.76 21.09
C VAL A 92 -1.76 -17.50 20.88
N LEU A 93 -1.65 -16.67 21.93
CA LEU A 93 -0.76 -15.51 21.95
C LEU A 93 0.60 -15.92 22.53
N GLN A 94 1.64 -15.92 21.69
CA GLN A 94 3.01 -16.18 22.15
C GLN A 94 3.62 -14.91 22.74
N MET A 95 4.27 -15.03 23.90
CA MET A 95 4.97 -13.94 24.57
C MET A 95 6.38 -14.36 24.96
N SER A 96 7.32 -13.41 25.00
CA SER A 96 8.68 -13.66 25.48
C SER A 96 8.72 -13.76 27.00
N LEU A 97 9.71 -14.50 27.52
CA LEU A 97 9.89 -14.68 28.96
C LEU A 97 10.04 -13.34 29.71
N GLU A 98 10.72 -12.38 29.09
CA GLU A 98 10.89 -11.03 29.64
C GLU A 98 9.57 -10.24 29.63
N ALA A 99 8.75 -10.38 28.58
CA ALA A 99 7.44 -9.74 28.50
C ALA A 99 6.48 -10.28 29.58
N THR A 100 6.52 -11.58 29.87
CA THR A 100 5.76 -12.18 30.98
C THR A 100 6.21 -11.65 32.33
N LYS A 101 7.53 -11.47 32.54
CA LYS A 101 8.07 -10.96 33.80
C LYS A 101 7.68 -9.50 34.09
N LEU A 102 7.50 -8.72 33.03
CA LEU A 102 7.01 -7.35 33.12
C LEU A 102 5.48 -7.27 33.21
N ALA A 103 4.77 -8.28 32.69
CA ALA A 103 3.34 -8.39 32.81
C ALA A 103 2.95 -8.74 34.25
N GLN A 104 2.56 -7.72 35.03
CA GLN A 104 2.06 -7.86 36.40
C GLN A 104 0.63 -8.43 36.40
N ILE A 105 0.43 -9.59 35.79
CA ILE A 105 -0.89 -10.23 35.73
C ILE A 105 -1.13 -11.01 37.03
N GLU A 106 -2.20 -10.66 37.75
CA GLU A 106 -2.72 -11.47 38.84
C GLU A 106 -4.04 -12.10 38.38
N THR A 107 -4.04 -13.42 38.23
CA THR A 107 -5.24 -14.20 37.94
C THR A 107 -5.76 -14.80 39.25
N THR A 108 -7.06 -14.65 39.54
CA THR A 108 -7.73 -15.26 40.70
C THR A 108 -8.07 -16.72 40.46
#